data_AF-Q47QB1-F1
#
_entry.id   AF-Q47QB1-F1
#
_cell.length_a   1.000
_cell.length_b   1.000
_cell.length_c   1.000
_cell.angle_alpha   90.00
_cell.angle_beta   90.00
_cell.angle_gamma   90.00
#
_symmetry.space_group_name_H-M   'P 1'
#
loop_
_entity.id
_entity.type
_entity.pdbx_description
1 polymer ?
#
loop_
_entity_poly.entity_id
_entity_poly.type
_entity_poly.pdbx_seq_one_letter_code
_entity_poly.pdbx_strand_id
1 'polypeptide(L)'
;MAITPLTWQNCRYGVAVAGAHGGAGTSTIHTFLPSPAYDLGCLKQPDGVWQKVETYGRPLIVVARATVPGVQWAAEAIRELAAQHYKPACLVLVSDGWKEPREATLRVHLLEPRVGAVVRMPFLRELRVVHPNHDLRLPRKAQNALASIVQAAEKAASQCTPLTSMRSPNYEMA
;
A
#
# COMPACT_ATOMS: atom_id res chain seq x y z
N MET A 1 12.40 -24.43 7.15
CA MET A 1 13.06 -23.34 6.39
C MET A 1 12.69 -22.04 7.08
N ALA A 2 13.65 -21.36 7.73
CA ALA A 2 13.39 -20.08 8.36
C ALA A 2 13.18 -19.02 7.26
N ILE A 3 12.04 -18.33 7.29
CA ILE A 3 11.77 -17.20 6.40
C ILE A 3 12.59 -16.04 6.95
N THR A 4 13.54 -15.53 6.18
CA THR A 4 14.25 -14.30 6.56
C THR A 4 13.21 -13.20 6.75
N PRO A 5 13.16 -12.51 7.91
CA PRO A 5 12.22 -11.43 8.11
C PRO A 5 12.48 -10.36 7.05
N LEU A 6 11.42 -9.89 6.39
CA LEU A 6 11.53 -8.78 5.44
C LEU A 6 11.97 -7.53 6.23
N THR A 7 12.94 -6.80 5.69
CA THR A 7 13.46 -5.56 6.28
C THR A 7 13.52 -4.48 5.20
N TRP A 8 13.35 -3.22 5.57
CA TRP A 8 13.53 -2.11 4.64
C TRP A 8 15.00 -1.87 4.34
N GLN A 9 15.39 -1.94 3.06
CA GLN A 9 16.73 -1.56 2.61
C GLN A 9 16.80 -0.06 2.31
N ASN A 10 15.82 0.45 1.55
CA ASN A 10 15.83 1.86 1.06
C ASN A 10 14.77 2.75 1.72
N CYS A 11 13.80 2.17 2.45
CA CYS A 11 12.72 2.91 3.11
C CYS A 11 13.11 3.27 4.56
N ARG A 12 14.10 4.16 4.74
CA ARG A 12 14.64 4.51 6.07
C ARG A 12 13.58 4.98 7.08
N TYR A 13 12.52 5.64 6.59
CA TYR A 13 11.42 6.14 7.42
C TYR A 13 10.18 5.24 7.40
N GLY A 14 10.28 4.06 6.77
CA GLY A 14 9.16 3.15 6.58
C GLY A 14 8.28 3.49 5.39
N VAL A 15 7.07 2.94 5.41
CA VAL A 15 6.05 3.12 4.36
C VAL A 15 4.73 3.59 4.95
N ALA A 16 3.97 4.34 4.17
CA ALA A 16 2.59 4.67 4.48
C ALA A 16 1.66 3.72 3.71
N VAL A 17 0.59 3.26 4.34
CA VAL A 17 -0.40 2.34 3.75
C VAL A 17 -1.78 2.95 3.93
N ALA A 18 -2.57 3.00 2.87
CA ALA A 18 -3.94 3.53 2.92
C ALA A 18 -4.89 2.65 2.11
N GLY A 19 -6.11 2.48 2.59
CA GLY A 19 -7.18 1.80 1.89
C GLY A 19 -7.89 2.74 0.92
N ALA A 20 -8.19 2.29 -0.29
CA ALA A 20 -9.05 3.05 -1.21
C ALA A 20 -10.49 3.19 -0.68
N HIS A 21 -10.92 2.28 0.19
CA HIS A 21 -12.25 2.25 0.79
C HIS A 21 -12.25 1.50 2.13
N GLY A 22 -13.34 1.60 2.89
CA GLY A 22 -13.55 0.79 4.10
C GLY A 22 -13.56 -0.72 3.78
N GLY A 23 -12.82 -1.53 4.56
CA GLY A 23 -12.72 -2.98 4.32
C GLY A 23 -11.79 -3.39 3.17
N ALA A 24 -10.92 -2.48 2.70
CA ALA A 24 -9.93 -2.77 1.65
C ALA A 24 -8.90 -3.85 2.03
N GLY A 25 -8.64 -4.04 3.33
CA GLY A 25 -7.58 -4.92 3.85
C GLY A 25 -6.31 -4.17 4.24
N THR A 26 -6.38 -2.85 4.48
CA THR A 26 -5.24 -2.00 4.87
C THR A 26 -4.53 -2.51 6.12
N SER A 27 -5.28 -2.73 7.20
CA SER A 27 -4.75 -3.24 8.48
C SER A 27 -4.13 -4.64 8.34
N THR A 28 -4.72 -5.48 7.49
CA THR A 28 -4.15 -6.78 7.15
C THR A 28 -2.79 -6.64 6.48
N ILE A 29 -2.69 -5.81 5.45
CA ILE A 29 -1.41 -5.58 4.76
C ILE A 29 -0.39 -4.95 5.70
N HIS A 30 -0.80 -3.94 6.47
CA HIS A 30 0.04 -3.24 7.46
C HIS A 30 0.68 -4.21 8.46
N THR A 31 -0.08 -5.19 8.98
CA THR A 31 0.42 -6.19 9.94
C THR A 31 1.63 -6.99 9.43
N PHE A 32 1.71 -7.23 8.12
CA PHE A 32 2.78 -8.04 7.54
C PHE A 32 3.93 -7.22 6.96
N LEU A 33 3.81 -5.89 6.89
CA LEU A 33 4.88 -5.06 6.37
C LEU A 33 6.02 -4.92 7.39
N PRO A 34 7.28 -4.84 6.94
CA PRO A 34 8.39 -4.55 7.84
C PRO A 34 8.18 -3.25 8.61
N SER A 35 8.66 -3.21 9.85
CA SER A 35 8.64 -1.98 10.65
C SER A 35 9.75 -1.01 10.18
N PRO A 36 9.49 0.31 10.11
CA PRO A 36 8.21 0.97 10.43
C PRO A 36 7.22 0.94 9.25
N ALA A 37 5.94 0.79 9.55
CA ALA A 37 4.83 0.94 8.61
C ALA A 37 3.69 1.73 9.28
N TYR A 38 3.03 2.61 8.54
CA TYR A 38 2.00 3.51 9.07
C TYR A 38 0.69 3.28 8.34
N ASP A 39 -0.34 2.82 9.07
CA ASP A 39 -1.70 2.70 8.53
C ASP A 39 -2.39 4.08 8.60
N LEU A 40 -2.74 4.64 7.45
CA LEU A 40 -3.45 5.91 7.32
C LEU A 40 -4.98 5.73 7.30
N GLY A 41 -5.48 4.51 7.44
CA GLY A 41 -6.90 4.19 7.34
C GLY A 41 -7.40 4.20 5.90
N CYS A 42 -8.65 4.61 5.69
CA CYS A 42 -9.24 4.71 4.35
C CYS A 42 -9.21 6.14 3.81
N LEU A 43 -8.75 6.26 2.56
CA LEU A 43 -8.67 7.53 1.84
C LEU A 43 -10.04 8.16 1.62
N LYS A 44 -11.05 7.35 1.32
CA LYS A 44 -12.44 7.80 1.25
C LYS A 44 -13.11 7.61 2.60
N GLN A 45 -13.55 8.70 3.20
CA GLN A 45 -14.26 8.71 4.47
C GLN A 45 -15.75 8.33 4.29
N PRO A 46 -16.46 7.93 5.36
CA PRO A 46 -17.89 7.60 5.29
C PRO A 46 -18.78 8.75 4.80
N ASP A 47 -18.37 9.99 5.02
CA ASP A 47 -19.02 11.21 4.51
C ASP A 47 -18.78 11.47 3.01
N GLY A 48 -17.97 10.62 2.36
CA GLY A 48 -17.62 10.72 0.96
C GLY A 48 -16.42 11.62 0.66
N VAL A 49 -15.83 12.27 1.66
CA VAL A 49 -14.68 13.18 1.50
C VAL A 49 -13.38 12.38 1.40
N TRP A 50 -12.50 12.83 0.51
CA TRP A 50 -11.16 12.27 0.35
C TRP A 50 -10.19 12.91 1.34
N GLN A 51 -9.48 12.08 2.10
CA GLN A 51 -8.47 12.55 3.02
C GLN A 51 -7.28 13.17 2.26
N LYS A 52 -6.78 14.28 2.81
CA LYS A 52 -5.46 14.79 2.43
C LYS A 52 -4.41 13.80 2.91
N VAL A 53 -3.50 13.41 2.03
CA VAL A 53 -2.43 12.46 2.36
C VAL A 53 -1.14 13.19 2.64
N GLU A 54 -0.53 12.88 3.78
CA GLU A 54 0.80 13.35 4.15
C GLU A 54 1.67 12.14 4.48
N THR A 55 2.54 11.74 3.55
CA THR A 55 3.44 10.59 3.78
C THR A 55 4.78 10.99 4.40
N TYR A 56 5.08 12.29 4.42
CA TYR A 56 6.36 12.85 4.88
C TYR A 56 7.57 12.18 4.21
N GLY A 57 7.50 12.02 2.88
CA GLY A 57 8.57 11.41 2.07
C GLY A 57 8.59 9.88 2.07
N ARG A 58 7.64 9.22 2.75
CA ARG A 58 7.51 7.76 2.72
C ARG A 58 6.79 7.31 1.43
N PRO A 59 7.20 6.17 0.84
CA PRO A 59 6.41 5.53 -0.21
C PRO A 59 4.99 5.22 0.25
N LEU A 60 4.00 5.50 -0.61
CA LEU A 60 2.59 5.21 -0.36
C LEU A 60 2.17 3.90 -1.00
N ILE A 61 1.58 3.00 -0.21
CA ILE A 61 0.91 1.78 -0.67
C ILE A 61 -0.59 2.01 -0.58
N VAL A 62 -1.30 1.82 -1.69
CA VAL A 62 -2.77 1.87 -1.73
C VAL A 62 -3.31 0.45 -1.76
N VAL A 63 -4.30 0.14 -0.93
CA VAL A 63 -4.92 -1.18 -0.83
C VAL A 63 -6.37 -1.12 -1.28
N ALA A 64 -6.83 -2.09 -2.06
CA ALA A 64 -8.22 -2.23 -2.47
C ALA A 64 -8.60 -3.71 -2.60
N ARG A 65 -9.89 -4.01 -2.62
CA ARG A 65 -10.38 -5.37 -2.93
C ARG A 65 -10.33 -5.64 -4.43
N ALA A 66 -10.00 -6.87 -4.81
CA ALA A 66 -9.95 -7.33 -6.20
C ALA A 66 -11.36 -7.62 -6.76
N THR A 67 -12.26 -6.65 -6.62
CA THR A 67 -13.66 -6.69 -7.09
C THR A 67 -13.93 -5.48 -7.99
N VAL A 68 -15.01 -5.51 -8.77
CA VAL A 68 -15.35 -4.37 -9.65
C VAL A 68 -15.54 -3.07 -8.85
N PRO A 69 -16.30 -3.05 -7.73
CA PRO A 69 -16.40 -1.85 -6.90
C PRO A 69 -15.08 -1.47 -6.23
N GLY A 70 -14.31 -2.45 -5.74
CA GLY A 70 -13.01 -2.19 -5.09
C GLY A 70 -12.02 -1.51 -6.04
N VAL A 71 -11.95 -1.98 -7.29
CA VAL A 71 -11.10 -1.37 -8.33
C VAL A 71 -11.62 0.00 -8.75
N GLN A 72 -12.94 0.22 -8.78
CA GLN A 72 -13.49 1.55 -9.00
C GLN A 72 -13.04 2.53 -7.92
N TRP A 73 -13.15 2.14 -6.65
CA TRP A 73 -12.65 2.95 -5.54
C TRP A 73 -11.16 3.21 -5.63
N ALA A 74 -10.37 2.21 -6.05
CA ALA A 74 -8.94 2.39 -6.29
C ALA A 74 -8.66 3.41 -7.40
N ALA A 75 -9.43 3.38 -8.50
CA ALA A 75 -9.28 4.34 -9.59
C ALA A 75 -9.58 5.78 -9.15
N GLU A 76 -10.64 5.96 -8.37
CA GLU A 76 -10.97 7.27 -7.78
C GLU A 76 -9.87 7.72 -6.81
N ALA A 77 -9.42 6.84 -5.90
CA ALA A 77 -8.35 7.15 -4.96
C ALA A 77 -7.07 7.57 -5.66
N ILE A 78 -6.65 6.86 -6.70
CA ILE A 78 -5.46 7.19 -7.49
C ILE A 78 -5.63 8.53 -8.21
N ARG A 79 -6.83 8.86 -8.69
CA ARG A 79 -7.12 10.17 -9.29
C ARG A 79 -6.96 11.29 -8.26
N GLU A 80 -7.54 11.13 -7.07
CA GLU A 80 -7.45 12.14 -6.01
C GLU A 80 -6.02 12.29 -5.47
N LEU A 81 -5.28 11.19 -5.34
CA LEU A 81 -3.85 11.23 -4.99
C LEU A 81 -3.04 11.96 -6.05
N ALA A 82 -3.32 11.74 -7.34
CA ALA A 82 -2.66 12.46 -8.42
C ALA A 82 -2.97 13.96 -8.40
N ALA A 83 -4.19 14.36 -8.04
CA ALA A 83 -4.56 15.76 -7.81
C ALA A 83 -3.80 16.38 -6.63
N GLN A 84 -3.38 15.56 -5.66
CA GLN A 84 -2.50 15.94 -4.55
C GLN A 84 -1.00 15.74 -4.87
N HIS A 85 -0.64 15.51 -6.14
CA HIS A 85 0.73 15.26 -6.62
C HIS A 85 1.41 13.99 -6.05
N TYR A 86 0.63 13.02 -5.59
CA TYR A 86 1.13 11.72 -5.16
C TYR A 86 0.99 10.67 -6.25
N LYS A 87 2.06 9.88 -6.42
CA LYS A 87 2.03 8.63 -7.18
C LYS A 87 2.23 7.46 -6.20
N PRO A 88 1.24 6.56 -6.03
CA PRO A 88 1.42 5.38 -5.20
C PRO A 88 2.58 4.52 -5.68
N ALA A 89 3.41 4.05 -4.75
CA ALA A 89 4.47 3.09 -5.03
C ALA A 89 3.87 1.74 -5.44
N CYS A 90 2.76 1.35 -4.83
CA CYS A 90 2.07 0.10 -5.11
C CYS A 90 0.56 0.23 -4.96
N LEU A 91 -0.20 -0.38 -5.88
CA LEU A 91 -1.60 -0.74 -5.68
C LEU A 91 -1.70 -2.23 -5.33
N VAL A 92 -2.17 -2.53 -4.13
CA VAL A 92 -2.39 -3.91 -3.65
C VAL A 92 -3.86 -4.26 -3.83
N LEU A 93 -4.12 -5.32 -4.60
CA LEU A 93 -5.45 -5.88 -4.81
C LEU A 93 -5.60 -7.13 -3.96
N VAL A 94 -6.39 -7.06 -2.90
CA VAL A 94 -6.67 -8.16 -2.00
C VAL A 94 -7.81 -8.99 -2.56
N SER A 95 -7.54 -10.27 -2.82
CA SER A 95 -8.53 -11.21 -3.34
C SER A 95 -9.60 -11.58 -2.30
N ASP A 96 -10.81 -11.82 -2.80
CA ASP A 96 -11.97 -12.27 -2.02
C ASP A 96 -12.09 -13.81 -1.97
N GLY A 97 -11.11 -14.51 -2.54
CA GLY A 97 -11.09 -15.98 -2.65
C GLY A 97 -11.72 -16.51 -3.94
N TRP A 98 -12.16 -15.63 -4.83
CA TRP A 98 -12.74 -15.95 -6.13
C TRP A 98 -11.87 -15.45 -7.27
N LYS A 99 -12.11 -15.98 -8.48
CA LYS A 99 -11.47 -15.47 -9.71
C LYS A 99 -11.84 -14.00 -9.88
N GLU A 100 -10.83 -13.17 -10.13
CA GLU A 100 -11.02 -11.75 -10.41
C GLU A 100 -11.94 -11.56 -11.64
N PRO A 101 -12.99 -10.75 -11.54
CA PRO A 101 -13.86 -10.45 -12.68
C PRO A 101 -13.07 -9.81 -13.82
N ARG A 102 -13.38 -10.17 -15.08
CA ARG A 102 -12.70 -9.62 -16.27
C ARG A 102 -12.73 -8.10 -16.30
N GLU A 103 -13.85 -7.50 -15.92
CA GLU A 103 -14.01 -6.06 -15.85
C GLU A 103 -13.06 -5.41 -14.83
N ALA A 104 -12.87 -6.04 -13.67
CA ALA A 104 -11.92 -5.57 -12.68
C ALA A 104 -10.49 -5.61 -13.25
N THR A 105 -10.10 -6.71 -13.91
CA THR A 105 -8.79 -6.84 -14.55
C THR A 105 -8.53 -5.79 -15.62
N LEU A 106 -9.52 -5.49 -16.46
CA LEU A 106 -9.40 -4.44 -17.47
C LEU A 106 -9.21 -3.06 -16.84
N ARG A 107 -9.99 -2.73 -15.80
CA ARG A 107 -9.85 -1.46 -15.07
C ARG A 107 -8.48 -1.36 -14.39
N VAL A 108 -7.97 -2.45 -13.82
CA VAL A 108 -6.63 -2.50 -13.22
C VAL A 108 -5.55 -2.23 -14.26
N HIS A 109 -5.66 -2.77 -15.47
CA HIS A 109 -4.68 -2.52 -16.54
C HIS A 109 -4.58 -1.02 -16.88
N LEU A 110 -5.70 -0.29 -16.82
CA LEU A 110 -5.70 1.17 -17.01
C LEU A 110 -5.03 1.94 -15.87
N LEU A 111 -4.89 1.33 -14.69
CA LEU A 111 -4.25 1.94 -13.52
C LEU A 111 -2.75 1.64 -13.45
N GLU A 112 -2.25 0.60 -14.11
CA GLU A 112 -0.84 0.19 -14.09
C GLU A 112 0.14 1.34 -14.36
N PRO A 113 -0.07 2.23 -15.36
CA PRO A 113 0.84 3.35 -15.59
C PRO A 113 0.84 4.42 -14.48
N ARG A 114 -0.24 4.47 -13.68
CA ARG A 114 -0.49 5.50 -12.65
C ARG A 114 0.09 5.12 -11.28
N VAL A 115 0.62 3.91 -11.13
CA VAL A 115 1.24 3.42 -9.89
C VAL A 115 2.63 2.84 -10.19
N GLY A 116 3.45 2.65 -9.16
CA GLY A 116 4.79 2.05 -9.33
C GLY A 116 4.73 0.54 -9.63
N ALA A 117 3.74 -0.16 -9.07
CA ALA A 117 3.45 -1.56 -9.32
C ALA A 117 1.99 -1.89 -8.95
N VAL A 118 1.43 -2.93 -9.57
CA VAL A 118 0.19 -3.57 -9.11
C VAL A 118 0.53 -4.95 -8.56
N VAL A 119 0.14 -5.23 -7.32
CA VAL A 119 0.38 -6.52 -6.67
C VAL A 119 -0.94 -7.15 -6.25
N ARG A 120 -1.13 -8.42 -6.57
CA ARG A 120 -2.30 -9.21 -6.16
C ARG A 120 -1.98 -10.00 -4.90
N MET A 121 -2.61 -9.64 -3.79
CA MET A 121 -2.52 -10.39 -2.54
C MET A 121 -3.59 -11.50 -2.58
N PRO A 122 -3.21 -12.79 -2.48
CA PRO A 122 -4.18 -13.87 -2.43
C PRO A 122 -5.06 -13.77 -1.17
N PHE A 123 -6.24 -14.37 -1.23
CA PHE A 123 -7.11 -14.48 -0.08
C PHE A 123 -6.47 -15.38 0.99
N LEU A 124 -6.31 -14.84 2.20
CA LEU A 124 -5.74 -15.53 3.35
C LEU A 124 -6.88 -16.00 4.26
N ARG A 125 -7.27 -17.27 4.11
CA ARG A 125 -8.40 -17.87 4.85
C ARG A 125 -8.18 -17.82 6.36
N GLU A 126 -6.94 -18.00 6.76
CA GLU A 126 -6.46 -18.06 8.14
C GLU A 126 -6.77 -16.74 8.89
N LEU A 127 -6.74 -15.61 8.16
CA LEU A 127 -7.04 -14.28 8.70
C LEU A 127 -8.53 -14.01 8.91
N ARG A 128 -9.41 -14.88 8.41
CA ARG A 128 -10.85 -14.77 8.66
C ARG A 128 -11.25 -15.33 10.01
N VAL A 129 -10.43 -16.23 10.57
CA VAL A 129 -10.70 -16.95 11.82
C VAL A 129 -9.89 -16.39 12.98
N VAL A 130 -8.69 -15.88 12.69
CA VAL A 130 -7.76 -15.36 13.68
C VAL A 130 -7.47 -13.91 13.34
N HIS A 131 -7.42 -13.04 14.37
CA HIS A 131 -6.95 -11.67 14.17
C HIS A 131 -5.54 -11.70 13.57
N PRO A 132 -5.26 -10.85 12.55
CA PRO A 132 -3.95 -10.83 11.92
C PRO A 132 -2.86 -10.59 12.98
N ASN A 133 -1.93 -11.53 13.05
CA ASN A 133 -0.70 -11.41 13.83
C ASN A 133 0.48 -11.65 12.89
N HIS A 134 1.56 -10.89 13.07
CA HIS A 134 2.81 -11.01 12.32
C HIS A 134 3.44 -12.42 12.38
N ASP A 135 3.12 -13.21 13.40
CA ASP A 135 3.61 -14.60 13.54
C ASP A 135 2.90 -15.62 12.65
N LEU A 136 1.83 -15.22 11.96
CA LEU A 136 1.11 -16.14 11.08
C LEU A 136 2.00 -16.53 9.89
N ARG A 137 2.21 -17.84 9.74
CA ARG A 137 2.92 -18.38 8.57
C ARG A 137 2.06 -18.20 7.31
N LEU A 138 2.42 -17.20 6.52
CA LEU A 138 1.78 -16.93 5.24
C LEU A 138 2.05 -18.05 4.23
N PRO A 139 1.09 -18.39 3.35
CA PRO A 139 1.36 -19.22 2.18
C PRO A 139 2.41 -18.59 1.27
N ARG A 140 3.18 -19.41 0.54
CA ARG A 140 4.26 -18.92 -0.36
C ARG A 140 3.80 -17.85 -1.35
N LYS A 141 2.58 -17.96 -1.88
CA LYS A 141 2.00 -16.94 -2.78
C LYS A 141 1.84 -15.58 -2.09
N ALA A 142 1.43 -15.56 -0.84
CA ALA A 142 1.28 -14.33 -0.06
C ALA A 142 2.64 -13.75 0.36
N GLN A 143 3.60 -14.61 0.71
CA GLN A 143 4.99 -14.18 0.95
C GLN A 143 5.58 -13.50 -0.30
N ASN A 144 5.39 -14.10 -1.48
CA ASN A 144 5.86 -13.52 -2.73
C ASN A 144 5.17 -12.18 -3.03
N ALA A 145 3.85 -12.09 -2.82
CA ALA A 145 3.12 -10.84 -2.99
C ALA A 145 3.64 -9.75 -2.04
N LEU A 146 3.88 -10.09 -0.78
CA LEU A 146 4.45 -9.17 0.20
C LEU A 146 5.85 -8.70 -0.19
N ALA A 147 6.71 -9.62 -0.66
CA ALA A 147 8.04 -9.27 -1.17
C ALA A 147 7.96 -8.30 -2.38
N SER A 148 7.00 -8.50 -3.29
CA SER A 148 6.78 -7.57 -4.41
C SER A 148 6.30 -6.18 -3.94
N ILE A 149 5.48 -6.11 -2.89
CA ILE A 149 5.06 -4.84 -2.29
C ILE A 149 6.27 -4.11 -1.71
N VAL A 150 7.10 -4.83 -0.95
CA VAL A 150 8.33 -4.28 -0.36
C VAL A 150 9.27 -3.75 -1.44
N GLN A 151 9.51 -4.55 -2.49
CA GLN A 151 10.36 -4.15 -3.62
C GLN A 151 9.83 -2.90 -4.33
N ALA A 152 8.52 -2.80 -4.53
CA ALA A 152 7.91 -1.61 -5.15
C ALA A 152 8.08 -0.36 -4.29
N ALA A 153 7.93 -0.49 -2.96
CA ALA A 153 8.16 0.61 -2.04
C ALA A 153 9.63 1.04 -2.01
N GLU A 154 10.57 0.09 -1.97
CA GLU A 154 12.01 0.38 -2.00
C GLU A 154 12.43 1.08 -3.29
N LYS A 155 11.91 0.61 -4.44
CA LYS A 155 12.14 1.27 -5.74
C LYS A 155 11.64 2.71 -5.74
N ALA A 156 10.44 2.95 -5.19
CA ALA A 156 9.90 4.30 -5.08
C ALA A 156 10.74 5.18 -4.13
N ALA A 157 11.22 4.62 -3.01
CA ALA A 157 12.10 5.33 -2.09
C ALA A 157 13.44 5.73 -2.74
N SER A 158 14.03 4.86 -3.56
CA SER A 158 15.26 5.18 -4.30
C SER A 158 15.07 6.24 -5.39
N GLN A 159 13.85 6.41 -5.89
CA GLN A 159 13.50 7.41 -6.91
C GLN A 159 13.09 8.75 -6.31
N CYS A 160 12.68 8.76 -5.05
CA CYS A 160 12.35 9.96 -4.32
C CYS A 160 13.66 10.58 -3.82
N THR A 161 14.06 11.71 -4.41
CA THR A 161 15.18 12.50 -3.89
C THR A 161 14.93 12.79 -2.41
N PRO A 162 15.82 12.42 -1.48
CA PRO A 162 15.55 12.61 -0.08
C PRO A 162 15.41 14.11 0.22
N LEU A 163 14.51 14.45 1.14
CA LEU A 163 14.28 15.82 1.66
C LEU A 163 15.51 16.45 2.35
N THR A 164 16.71 15.88 2.18
CA THR A 164 17.99 16.39 2.69
C THR A 164 18.38 17.74 2.09
N SER A 165 17.72 18.23 1.04
CA SER A 165 17.97 19.58 0.50
C SER A 165 17.19 20.70 1.19
N MET A 166 16.23 20.39 2.07
CA MET A 166 15.71 21.40 3.00
C MET A 166 16.57 21.36 4.26
N ARG A 167 17.74 22.00 4.18
CA ARG A 167 18.43 22.50 5.37
C ARG A 167 17.40 23.21 6.22
N SER A 168 17.24 22.77 7.47
CA SER A 168 16.59 23.55 8.50
C SER A 168 17.12 24.99 8.41
N PRO A 169 16.27 26.03 8.34
CA PRO A 169 16.73 27.37 8.68
C PRO A 169 17.26 27.28 10.12
N ASN A 170 18.52 27.67 10.28
CA ASN A 170 19.29 27.70 11.51
C ASN A 170 18.40 27.92 12.75
N TYR A 171 18.27 26.90 13.59
CA TYR A 171 17.96 27.11 15.00
C TYR A 171 19.31 27.29 15.73
N GLU A 172 20.02 28.36 15.38
CA GLU A 172 21.11 28.89 16.18
C GLU A 172 20.55 30.02 17.03
N MET A 173 20.66 29.81 18.34
CA MET A 173 20.72 30.80 19.43
C MET A 173 19.48 31.63 19.75
N ALA A 174 18.81 31.24 20.85
CA ALA A 174 18.55 32.10 22.00
C ALA A 174 18.51 31.25 23.28
#